data_AF-A0A960Q0A6-F1
#
_entry.id   AF-A0A960Q0A6-F1
#
_cell.length_a   1.000
_cell.length_b   1.000
_cell.length_c   1.000
_cell.angle_alpha   90.00
_cell.angle_beta   90.00
_cell.angle_gamma   90.00
#
_symmetry.space_group_name_H-M   'P 1'
#
loop_
_entity.id
_entity.type
_entity.pdbx_description
1 polymer ?
#
loop_
_entity_poly.entity_id
_entity_poly.type
_entity_poly.pdbx_seq_one_letter_code
_entity_poly.pdbx_strand_id
1 'polypeptide(L)'
;MIGLWILMSGSLLVPFPGQPDIYLEIHDLDADDRVVFVAPHQTERVMNQALIEMVPNSRARFVVIRQSGTRNLRLDIRDHEVWVDPNRIYTPCGAEASVFDLNEDMNDLDIMAQAAEMAYEVGKFVTRYLRSETEVVWVALHNNTEGYDDDGHGGIGTVSILRYLDRLNWGAKYLTQVTVGPMDEDDLFWTTHSDDHDWLKWSGFNAVHQNPAVATIEDEDDGSLSVFAEMRQVRYFNIEAERFDPETGKGVDHRYSQGLMLDAVLRLIGGIHD
;
A
#
# COMPACT_ATOMS: atom_id res chain seq x y z
N MET A 1 15.56 -17.54 -19.24
CA MET A 1 14.79 -16.76 -20.23
C MET A 1 15.13 -15.30 -20.01
N ILE A 2 15.64 -14.61 -21.03
CA ILE A 2 15.95 -13.18 -20.96
C ILE A 2 14.64 -12.45 -21.29
N GLY A 3 14.04 -11.78 -20.31
CA GLY A 3 12.81 -11.02 -20.48
C GLY A 3 13.01 -9.81 -21.41
N LEU A 4 11.99 -9.51 -22.21
CA LEU A 4 11.97 -8.37 -23.11
C LEU A 4 11.63 -7.11 -22.31
N TRP A 5 12.59 -6.22 -22.13
CA TRP A 5 12.41 -4.93 -21.45
C TRP A 5 11.94 -3.88 -22.46
N ILE A 6 10.85 -3.18 -22.16
CA ILE A 6 10.43 -2.01 -22.92
C ILE A 6 10.71 -0.77 -22.06
N LEU A 7 11.63 0.06 -22.52
CA LEU A 7 11.86 1.39 -21.96
C LEU A 7 10.80 2.34 -22.52
N MET A 8 9.92 2.85 -21.67
CA MET A 8 9.05 3.98 -21.99
C MET A 8 9.38 5.10 -21.00
N SER A 9 9.68 6.30 -21.50
CA SER A 9 9.61 7.54 -20.72
C SER A 9 10.29 7.53 -19.34
N GLY A 10 11.48 6.92 -19.19
CA GLY A 10 12.20 6.91 -17.91
C GLY A 10 11.72 5.88 -16.88
N SER A 11 10.84 4.95 -17.26
CA SER A 11 10.47 3.78 -16.46
C SER A 11 10.83 2.45 -17.14
N LEU A 12 11.03 1.42 -16.32
CA LEU A 12 11.23 0.04 -16.71
C LEU A 12 9.92 -0.73 -16.49
N LEU A 13 9.45 -1.39 -17.54
CA LEU A 13 8.30 -2.30 -17.45
C LEU A 13 8.76 -3.74 -17.24
N VAL A 14 8.30 -4.36 -16.16
CA VAL A 14 8.66 -5.73 -15.77
C VAL A 14 7.40 -6.60 -15.76
N PRO A 15 7.15 -7.43 -16.79
CA PRO A 15 5.99 -8.31 -16.79
C PRO A 15 6.14 -9.45 -15.77
N PHE A 16 5.04 -9.80 -15.10
CA PHE A 16 4.96 -11.00 -14.28
C PHE A 16 4.98 -12.24 -15.18
N PRO A 17 5.91 -13.20 -14.98
CA PRO A 17 6.03 -14.34 -15.89
C PRO A 17 4.80 -15.24 -15.96
N GLY A 18 4.00 -15.32 -14.89
CA GLY A 18 2.80 -16.16 -14.84
C GLY A 18 1.62 -15.58 -15.61
N GLN A 19 1.56 -14.25 -15.76
CA GLN A 19 0.49 -13.53 -16.44
C GLN A 19 1.02 -12.14 -16.87
N PRO A 20 1.55 -12.00 -18.10
CA PRO A 20 2.34 -10.82 -18.52
C PRO A 20 1.59 -9.49 -18.62
N ASP A 21 0.25 -9.48 -18.60
CA ASP A 21 -0.57 -8.27 -18.49
C ASP A 21 -0.59 -7.69 -17.06
N ILE A 22 -0.13 -8.46 -16.06
CA ILE A 22 0.30 -7.94 -14.76
C ILE A 22 1.77 -7.54 -14.90
N TYR A 23 2.12 -6.30 -14.60
CA TYR A 23 3.50 -5.84 -14.68
C TYR A 23 3.80 -4.78 -13.63
N LEU A 24 5.09 -4.64 -13.33
CA LEU A 24 5.60 -3.52 -12.55
C LEU A 24 6.06 -2.42 -13.49
N GLU A 25 5.65 -1.19 -13.21
CA GLU A 25 6.30 0.00 -13.74
C GLU A 25 7.26 0.53 -12.68
N ILE A 26 8.56 0.54 -13.00
CA ILE A 26 9.62 0.93 -12.07
C ILE A 26 10.26 2.22 -12.55
N HIS A 27 10.21 3.26 -11.73
CA HIS A 27 10.88 4.53 -11.98
C HIS A 27 12.16 4.62 -11.15
N ASP A 28 13.18 5.22 -11.76
CA ASP A 28 14.52 5.47 -11.20
C ASP A 28 15.25 4.21 -10.70
N LEU A 29 15.80 3.45 -11.66
CA LEU A 29 16.59 2.23 -11.39
C LEU A 29 17.95 2.50 -10.74
N ASP A 30 18.45 3.74 -10.84
CA ASP A 30 19.79 4.15 -10.40
C ASP A 30 19.75 4.88 -9.03
N ALA A 31 18.58 4.90 -8.37
CA ALA A 31 18.35 5.44 -7.04
C ALA A 31 19.28 4.81 -5.96
N ASP A 32 19.47 5.49 -4.82
CA ASP A 32 20.28 4.96 -3.68
C ASP A 32 19.57 3.78 -2.98
N ASP A 33 18.40 3.33 -3.47
CA ASP A 33 17.59 2.20 -2.95
C ASP A 33 17.27 2.21 -1.44
N ARG A 34 17.60 3.28 -0.72
CA ARG A 34 17.28 3.43 0.72
C ARG A 34 15.78 3.60 0.96
N VAL A 35 15.07 4.12 -0.04
CA VAL A 35 13.61 4.30 -0.01
C VAL A 35 13.04 3.72 -1.27
N VAL A 36 12.06 2.83 -1.11
CA VAL A 36 11.25 2.33 -2.20
C VAL A 36 9.80 2.68 -1.92
N PHE A 37 9.27 3.56 -2.77
CA PHE A 37 7.85 3.83 -2.82
C PHE A 37 7.15 2.74 -3.61
N VAL A 38 5.96 2.36 -3.16
CA VAL A 38 5.12 1.36 -3.83
C VAL A 38 3.69 1.83 -3.92
N ALA A 39 3.11 1.72 -5.11
CA ALA A 39 1.70 1.97 -5.35
C ALA A 39 1.01 0.65 -5.73
N PRO A 40 0.38 -0.03 -4.76
CA PRO A 40 -0.24 -1.32 -5.02
C PRO A 40 -1.53 -1.21 -5.85
N HIS A 41 -2.32 -0.14 -5.69
CA HIS A 41 -3.51 0.08 -6.51
C HIS A 41 -3.24 1.06 -7.66
N GLN A 42 -3.42 0.61 -8.90
CA GLN A 42 -3.22 1.44 -10.09
C GLN A 42 -4.16 2.66 -10.15
N THR A 43 -5.33 2.59 -9.51
CA THR A 43 -6.37 3.64 -9.53
C THR A 43 -6.08 4.82 -8.61
N GLU A 44 -5.11 4.72 -7.70
CA GLU A 44 -4.74 5.77 -6.73
C GLU A 44 -3.81 6.81 -7.38
N ARG A 45 -4.34 7.47 -8.42
CA ARG A 45 -3.56 8.25 -9.40
C ARG A 45 -3.01 9.57 -8.86
N VAL A 46 -3.63 10.17 -7.85
CA VAL A 46 -3.27 11.52 -7.38
C VAL A 46 -1.90 11.47 -6.69
N MET A 47 -1.72 10.54 -5.76
CA MET A 47 -0.44 10.32 -5.09
C MET A 47 0.65 9.83 -6.06
N ASN A 48 0.29 8.95 -6.99
CA ASN A 48 1.22 8.44 -7.99
C ASN A 48 1.79 9.58 -8.86
N GLN A 49 0.95 10.53 -9.26
CA GLN A 49 1.37 11.67 -10.07
C GLN A 49 2.28 12.62 -9.28
N ALA A 50 1.92 12.95 -8.03
CA ALA A 50 2.73 13.80 -7.17
C ALA A 50 4.13 13.19 -6.94
N LEU A 51 4.19 11.88 -6.69
CA LEU A 51 5.46 11.20 -6.50
C LEU A 51 6.30 11.16 -7.79
N ILE A 52 5.70 10.88 -8.95
CA ILE A 52 6.44 10.90 -10.24
C ILE A 52 7.09 12.27 -10.49
N GLU A 53 6.47 13.36 -10.07
CA GLU A 53 7.04 14.70 -10.19
C GLU A 53 8.20 14.96 -9.20
N MET A 54 8.19 14.28 -8.04
CA MET A 54 9.22 14.40 -6.99
C MET A 54 10.40 13.44 -7.17
N VAL A 55 10.16 12.22 -7.70
CA VAL A 55 11.14 11.12 -7.80
C VAL A 55 12.45 11.50 -8.48
N PRO A 56 12.48 12.26 -9.59
CA PRO A 56 13.73 12.64 -10.25
C PRO A 56 14.73 13.36 -9.35
N ASN A 57 14.29 13.90 -8.20
CA ASN A 57 15.13 14.62 -7.25
C ASN A 57 15.29 13.91 -5.89
N SER A 58 14.63 12.75 -5.65
CA SER A 58 14.56 12.14 -4.31
C SER A 58 15.50 10.95 -4.09
N ARG A 59 16.20 10.47 -5.13
CA ARG A 59 17.05 9.25 -5.08
C ARG A 59 16.28 8.03 -4.56
N ALA A 60 14.96 8.00 -4.75
CA ALA A 60 14.08 6.92 -4.31
C ALA A 60 13.56 6.15 -5.53
N ARG A 61 13.44 4.84 -5.39
CA ARG A 61 12.81 4.00 -6.41
C ARG A 61 11.30 4.07 -6.23
N PHE A 62 10.56 4.09 -7.33
CA PHE A 62 9.09 3.98 -7.29
C PHE A 62 8.61 2.78 -8.11
N VAL A 63 7.83 1.91 -7.47
CA VAL A 63 7.30 0.67 -8.05
C VAL A 63 5.77 0.73 -8.07
N VAL A 64 5.18 0.62 -9.27
CA VAL A 64 3.73 0.61 -9.43
C VAL A 64 3.29 -0.74 -9.97
N ILE A 65 2.29 -1.35 -9.33
CA ILE A 65 1.63 -2.54 -9.86
C ILE A 65 0.60 -2.10 -10.90
N ARG A 66 0.63 -2.67 -12.09
CA ARG A 66 -0.24 -2.30 -13.20
C ARG A 66 -0.96 -3.53 -13.77
N GLN A 67 -2.26 -3.37 -13.98
CA GLN A 67 -3.10 -4.23 -14.82
C GLN A 67 -4.41 -3.49 -15.13
N SER A 68 -4.74 -3.34 -16.41
CA SER A 68 -6.06 -2.90 -16.92
C SER A 68 -6.67 -1.60 -16.36
N GLY A 69 -5.96 -0.82 -15.54
CA GLY A 69 -6.48 0.42 -14.97
C GLY A 69 -7.50 0.24 -13.84
N THR A 70 -7.61 -0.97 -13.28
CA THR A 70 -8.56 -1.32 -12.20
C THR A 70 -7.91 -1.30 -10.82
N ARG A 71 -8.72 -1.29 -9.75
CA ARG A 71 -8.23 -1.39 -8.36
C ARG A 71 -7.66 -2.78 -8.07
N ASN A 72 -8.45 -3.80 -8.35
CA ASN A 72 -8.10 -5.20 -8.14
C ASN A 72 -7.36 -5.77 -9.34
N LEU A 73 -6.52 -6.76 -9.09
CA LEU A 73 -5.91 -7.57 -10.13
C LEU A 73 -6.88 -8.67 -10.55
N ARG A 74 -6.87 -8.98 -11.83
CA ARG A 74 -7.53 -10.12 -12.44
C ARG A 74 -6.50 -11.22 -12.68
N LEU A 75 -6.74 -12.40 -12.13
CA LEU A 75 -5.95 -13.61 -12.37
C LEU A 75 -6.69 -14.51 -13.36
N ASP A 76 -5.99 -14.93 -14.40
CA ASP A 76 -6.54 -15.81 -15.43
C ASP A 76 -6.21 -17.27 -15.06
N ILE A 77 -7.16 -17.95 -14.41
CA ILE A 77 -7.00 -19.33 -13.94
C ILE A 77 -7.85 -20.26 -14.79
N ARG A 78 -7.20 -20.98 -15.72
CA ARG A 78 -7.87 -21.81 -16.74
C ARG A 78 -8.85 -20.97 -17.59
N ASP A 79 -10.14 -21.21 -17.45
CA ASP A 79 -11.23 -20.49 -18.12
C ASP A 79 -12.00 -19.53 -17.18
N HIS A 80 -11.45 -19.27 -16.00
CA HIS A 80 -12.01 -18.38 -14.99
C HIS A 80 -11.19 -17.10 -14.82
N GLU A 81 -11.89 -16.00 -14.60
CA GLU A 81 -11.32 -14.74 -14.12
C GLU A 81 -11.53 -14.68 -12.60
N VAL A 82 -10.45 -14.51 -11.84
CA VAL A 82 -10.49 -14.42 -10.37
C VAL A 82 -9.90 -13.09 -9.93
N TRP A 83 -10.59 -12.36 -9.04
CA TRP A 83 -10.14 -11.06 -8.57
C TRP A 83 -9.35 -11.16 -7.26
N VAL A 84 -8.33 -10.32 -7.11
CA VAL A 84 -7.55 -10.22 -5.87
C VAL A 84 -7.15 -8.76 -5.61
N ASP A 85 -7.13 -8.37 -4.33
CA ASP A 85 -6.63 -7.06 -3.91
C ASP A 85 -5.08 -7.08 -3.88
N PRO A 86 -4.39 -6.23 -4.65
CA PRO A 86 -2.93 -6.21 -4.71
C PRO A 86 -2.24 -5.80 -3.40
N ASN A 87 -2.98 -5.27 -2.42
CA ASN A 87 -2.52 -5.07 -1.05
C ASN A 87 -2.97 -6.17 -0.08
N ARG A 88 -3.28 -7.37 -0.58
CA ARG A 88 -3.57 -8.56 0.24
C ARG A 88 -2.75 -9.79 -0.16
N ILE A 89 -1.84 -9.65 -1.12
CA ILE A 89 -1.14 -10.78 -1.76
C ILE A 89 0.22 -11.15 -1.14
N TYR A 90 0.65 -10.48 -0.07
CA TYR A 90 2.04 -10.60 0.41
C TYR A 90 2.27 -11.76 1.38
N THR A 91 1.20 -12.36 1.90
CA THR A 91 1.22 -13.59 2.71
C THR A 91 0.31 -14.65 2.09
N PRO A 92 0.55 -15.95 2.34
CA PRO A 92 -0.36 -16.99 1.88
C PRO A 92 -1.79 -16.82 2.44
N CYS A 93 -1.91 -16.47 3.72
CA CYS A 93 -3.21 -16.32 4.40
C CYS A 93 -4.04 -15.18 3.79
N GLY A 94 -3.45 -13.98 3.63
CA GLY A 94 -4.20 -12.88 3.04
C GLY A 94 -4.45 -13.04 1.55
N ALA A 95 -3.56 -13.71 0.81
CA ALA A 95 -3.79 -14.01 -0.61
C ALA A 95 -4.99 -14.94 -0.79
N GLU A 96 -5.10 -15.96 0.06
CA GLU A 96 -6.25 -16.85 0.13
C GLU A 96 -7.51 -16.07 0.52
N ALA A 97 -7.50 -15.37 1.65
CA ALA A 97 -8.65 -14.60 2.14
C ALA A 97 -9.16 -13.60 1.09
N SER A 98 -8.28 -12.85 0.43
CA SER A 98 -8.67 -11.88 -0.61
C SER A 98 -9.31 -12.54 -1.83
N VAL A 99 -8.83 -13.71 -2.25
CA VAL A 99 -9.45 -14.48 -3.33
C VAL A 99 -10.85 -14.95 -2.90
N PHE A 100 -11.01 -15.43 -1.68
CA PHE A 100 -12.33 -15.86 -1.18
C PHE A 100 -13.32 -14.69 -1.05
N ASP A 101 -12.89 -13.56 -0.49
CA ASP A 101 -13.76 -12.41 -0.24
C ASP A 101 -14.23 -11.73 -1.54
N LEU A 102 -13.36 -11.64 -2.55
CA LEU A 102 -13.67 -10.94 -3.80
C LEU A 102 -14.37 -11.81 -4.86
N ASN A 103 -14.50 -13.12 -4.60
CA ASN A 103 -15.08 -14.08 -5.55
C ASN A 103 -16.09 -15.01 -4.86
N GLU A 104 -16.91 -14.47 -3.95
CA GLU A 104 -17.87 -15.23 -3.12
C GLU A 104 -18.86 -16.11 -3.91
N ASP A 105 -19.18 -15.72 -5.15
CA ASP A 105 -20.05 -16.49 -6.04
C ASP A 105 -19.35 -17.72 -6.69
N MET A 106 -18.02 -17.81 -6.58
CA MET A 106 -17.23 -18.90 -7.15
C MET A 106 -17.19 -20.11 -6.22
N ASN A 107 -17.78 -21.21 -6.67
CA ASN A 107 -17.87 -22.46 -5.89
C ASN A 107 -16.75 -23.47 -6.22
N ASP A 108 -15.88 -23.18 -7.20
CA ASP A 108 -14.79 -24.08 -7.59
C ASP A 108 -13.55 -23.86 -6.72
N LEU A 109 -13.44 -24.66 -5.64
CA LEU A 109 -12.33 -24.57 -4.69
C LEU A 109 -10.95 -24.84 -5.30
N ASP A 110 -10.87 -25.61 -6.40
CA ASP A 110 -9.60 -25.88 -7.08
C ASP A 110 -9.12 -24.62 -7.81
N ILE A 111 -10.04 -23.90 -8.46
CA ILE A 111 -9.75 -22.60 -9.09
C ILE A 111 -9.33 -21.57 -8.04
N MET A 112 -10.06 -21.49 -6.92
CA MET A 112 -9.77 -20.55 -5.83
C MET A 112 -8.39 -20.81 -5.21
N ALA A 113 -8.03 -22.08 -4.97
CA ALA A 113 -6.71 -22.44 -4.45
C ALA A 113 -5.57 -22.09 -5.43
N GLN A 114 -5.74 -22.35 -6.73
CA GLN A 114 -4.76 -21.96 -7.76
C GLN A 114 -4.63 -20.43 -7.87
N ALA A 115 -5.73 -19.70 -7.74
CA ALA A 115 -5.73 -18.24 -7.73
C ALA A 115 -4.98 -17.69 -6.51
N ALA A 116 -5.20 -18.24 -5.31
CA ALA A 116 -4.50 -17.84 -4.10
C ALA A 116 -2.98 -18.08 -4.21
N GLU A 117 -2.57 -19.22 -4.78
CA GLU A 117 -1.15 -19.50 -5.04
C GLU A 117 -0.56 -18.50 -6.05
N MET A 118 -1.26 -18.23 -7.15
CA MET A 118 -0.81 -17.25 -8.14
C MET A 118 -0.74 -15.83 -7.56
N ALA A 119 -1.74 -15.42 -6.78
CA ALA A 119 -1.75 -14.15 -6.07
C ALA A 119 -0.50 -14.01 -5.19
N TYR A 120 -0.19 -15.04 -4.40
CA TYR A 120 1.02 -15.04 -3.58
C TYR A 120 2.32 -15.02 -4.41
N GLU A 121 2.36 -15.65 -5.58
CA GLU A 121 3.48 -15.52 -6.52
C GLU A 121 3.63 -14.10 -7.08
N VAL A 122 2.52 -13.38 -7.32
CA VAL A 122 2.55 -11.95 -7.67
C VAL A 122 3.12 -11.14 -6.51
N GLY A 123 2.71 -11.38 -5.27
CA GLY A 123 3.29 -10.70 -4.09
C GLY A 123 4.79 -10.95 -3.94
N LYS A 124 5.24 -12.19 -4.16
CA LYS A 124 6.67 -12.53 -4.22
C LYS A 124 7.39 -11.87 -5.38
N PHE A 125 6.74 -11.70 -6.53
CA PHE A 125 7.30 -10.99 -7.66
C PHE A 125 7.49 -9.51 -7.34
N VAL A 126 6.49 -8.83 -6.78
CA VAL A 126 6.56 -7.42 -6.36
C VAL A 126 7.70 -7.23 -5.36
N THR A 127 7.72 -8.01 -4.28
CA THR A 127 8.68 -7.85 -3.18
C THR A 127 10.12 -8.07 -3.60
N ARG A 128 10.41 -8.81 -4.69
CA ARG A 128 11.77 -8.90 -5.25
C ARG A 128 12.31 -7.55 -5.74
N TYR A 129 11.44 -6.65 -6.18
CA TYR A 129 11.83 -5.32 -6.67
C TYR A 129 11.79 -4.24 -5.59
N LEU A 130 11.25 -4.55 -4.40
CA LEU A 130 11.29 -3.69 -3.22
C LEU A 130 12.58 -3.84 -2.41
N ARG A 131 13.40 -4.86 -2.71
CA ARG A 131 14.64 -5.13 -1.97
C ARG A 131 15.78 -4.23 -2.45
N SER A 132 16.68 -3.95 -1.51
CA SER A 132 17.97 -3.29 -1.72
C SER A 132 19.10 -4.15 -1.15
N GLU A 133 20.33 -3.92 -1.60
CA GLU A 133 21.55 -4.43 -0.97
C GLU A 133 21.88 -3.69 0.35
N THR A 134 21.25 -2.54 0.59
CA THR A 134 21.33 -1.77 1.84
C THR A 134 20.05 -1.90 2.66
N GLU A 135 20.06 -1.33 3.87
CA GLU A 135 18.82 -1.10 4.62
C GLU A 135 17.88 -0.23 3.78
N VAL A 136 16.63 -0.68 3.64
CA VAL A 136 15.60 -0.08 2.79
C VAL A 136 14.35 0.18 3.62
N VAL A 137 13.75 1.34 3.39
CA VAL A 137 12.44 1.70 3.91
C VAL A 137 11.41 1.53 2.80
N TRP A 138 10.32 0.84 3.10
CA TRP A 138 9.18 0.71 2.20
C TRP A 138 8.13 1.75 2.52
N VAL A 139 7.63 2.43 1.48
CA VAL A 139 6.60 3.46 1.63
C VAL A 139 5.46 3.14 0.67
N ALA A 140 4.37 2.57 1.20
CA ALA A 140 3.16 2.39 0.42
C ALA A 140 2.41 3.72 0.28
N LEU A 141 1.94 3.98 -0.93
CA LEU A 141 1.10 5.12 -1.22
C LEU A 141 -0.31 4.65 -1.53
N HIS A 142 -1.26 5.23 -0.80
CA HIS A 142 -2.67 5.00 -1.00
C HIS A 142 -3.43 6.31 -1.12
N ASN A 143 -4.62 6.20 -1.69
CA ASN A 143 -5.62 7.24 -1.57
C ASN A 143 -6.88 6.62 -0.95
N ASN A 144 -7.45 7.29 0.04
CA ASN A 144 -8.75 6.96 0.61
C ASN A 144 -9.79 8.00 0.21
N THR A 145 -11.02 7.80 0.66
CA THR A 145 -12.19 8.64 0.37
C THR A 145 -12.67 9.31 1.64
N GLU A 146 -13.44 10.39 1.52
CA GLU A 146 -14.09 11.10 2.64
C GLU A 146 -14.72 10.17 3.67
N GLY A 147 -14.23 10.32 4.91
CA GLY A 147 -14.70 9.69 6.12
C GLY A 147 -14.75 8.17 6.04
N TYR A 148 -15.60 7.60 6.86
CA TYR A 148 -15.83 6.17 6.87
C TYR A 148 -17.30 5.81 7.00
N ASP A 149 -17.65 4.62 6.52
CA ASP A 149 -19.01 4.10 6.65
C ASP A 149 -19.46 4.12 8.12
N ASP A 150 -20.66 4.65 8.36
CA ASP A 150 -21.28 4.84 9.68
C ASP A 150 -20.62 5.92 10.57
N ASP A 151 -19.87 6.87 10.00
CA ASP A 151 -19.34 8.04 10.73
C ASP A 151 -20.40 9.06 11.20
N GLY A 152 -21.63 8.97 10.68
CA GLY A 152 -22.72 9.92 10.96
C GLY A 152 -22.65 11.23 10.19
N HIS A 153 -21.67 11.38 9.31
CA HIS A 153 -21.42 12.55 8.45
C HIS A 153 -21.54 12.21 6.95
N GLY A 154 -21.75 10.94 6.64
CA GLY A 154 -21.94 10.47 5.28
C GLY A 154 -20.62 10.12 4.61
N GLY A 155 -19.61 9.70 5.37
CA GLY A 155 -18.42 9.07 4.84
C GLY A 155 -18.75 7.83 4.02
N ILE A 156 -17.82 7.46 3.14
CA ILE A 156 -17.94 6.33 2.21
C ILE A 156 -16.69 5.45 2.18
N GLY A 157 -15.73 5.77 3.05
CA GLY A 157 -14.46 5.06 3.15
C GLY A 157 -14.46 3.98 4.23
N THR A 158 -13.27 3.42 4.40
CA THR A 158 -12.98 2.45 5.48
C THR A 158 -11.77 2.84 6.31
N VAL A 159 -11.11 3.95 5.95
CA VAL A 159 -9.83 4.42 6.49
C VAL A 159 -10.03 5.85 6.97
N SER A 160 -9.98 6.05 8.29
CA SER A 160 -9.87 7.36 8.93
C SER A 160 -9.18 7.20 10.28
N ILE A 161 -8.48 8.24 10.73
CA ILE A 161 -7.79 8.22 12.02
C ILE A 161 -8.77 8.09 13.19
N LEU A 162 -9.98 8.65 13.06
CA LEU A 162 -11.03 8.54 14.08
C LEU A 162 -11.55 7.12 14.18
N ARG A 163 -11.73 6.45 13.04
CA ARG A 163 -12.09 5.02 13.02
C ARG A 163 -11.03 4.17 13.70
N TYR A 164 -9.74 4.40 13.43
CA TYR A 164 -8.66 3.66 14.08
C TYR A 164 -8.57 3.94 15.57
N LEU A 165 -8.79 5.18 16.00
CA LEU A 165 -8.85 5.53 17.42
C LEU A 165 -9.97 4.76 18.12
N ASP A 166 -11.14 4.67 17.48
CA ASP A 166 -12.25 3.91 18.01
C ASP A 166 -11.91 2.41 18.08
N ARG A 167 -11.35 1.83 17.01
CA ARG A 167 -10.88 0.43 16.99
C ARG A 167 -9.89 0.14 18.13
N LEU A 168 -8.93 1.03 18.37
CA LEU A 168 -8.00 0.91 19.49
C LEU A 168 -8.72 0.93 20.84
N ASN A 169 -9.68 1.85 21.04
CA ASN A 169 -10.50 1.92 22.25
C ASN A 169 -11.36 0.66 22.49
N TRP A 170 -11.77 0.00 21.40
CA TRP A 170 -12.49 -1.28 21.43
C TRP A 170 -11.58 -2.51 21.54
N GLY A 171 -10.26 -2.33 21.65
CA GLY A 171 -9.30 -3.40 21.91
C GLY A 171 -8.79 -4.12 20.65
N ALA A 172 -8.76 -3.44 19.50
CA ALA A 172 -8.08 -3.95 18.30
C ALA A 172 -6.63 -4.36 18.62
N LYS A 173 -6.27 -5.60 18.29
CA LYS A 173 -4.95 -6.15 18.62
C LYS A 173 -3.87 -5.76 17.62
N TYR A 174 -4.24 -5.44 16.38
CA TYR A 174 -3.32 -4.96 15.35
C TYR A 174 -2.81 -3.53 15.58
N LEU A 175 -3.28 -2.82 16.62
CA LEU A 175 -2.88 -1.45 16.96
C LEU A 175 -2.21 -1.38 18.33
N THR A 176 -1.16 -0.57 18.43
CA THR A 176 -0.51 -0.21 19.70
C THR A 176 -0.78 1.23 20.07
N GLN A 177 -0.79 2.15 19.11
CA GLN A 177 -1.04 3.57 19.34
C GLN A 177 -1.77 4.22 18.15
N VAL A 178 -2.59 5.21 18.44
CA VAL A 178 -3.23 6.09 17.45
C VAL A 178 -3.08 7.53 17.94
N THR A 179 -2.59 8.41 17.05
CA THR A 179 -2.44 9.84 17.29
C THR A 179 -3.33 10.59 16.32
N VAL A 180 -4.19 11.45 16.87
CA VAL A 180 -4.99 12.40 16.10
C VAL A 180 -4.30 13.77 16.14
N GLY A 181 -3.86 14.23 14.98
CA GLY A 181 -3.30 15.55 14.72
C GLY A 181 -4.35 16.55 14.19
N PRO A 182 -3.95 17.77 13.82
CA PRO A 182 -4.80 18.79 13.23
C PRO A 182 -5.16 18.58 11.74
N MET A 183 -4.55 17.60 11.06
CA MET A 183 -4.87 17.29 9.66
C MET A 183 -6.23 16.63 9.52
N ASP A 184 -6.73 16.60 8.29
CA ASP A 184 -7.97 15.89 7.95
C ASP A 184 -7.91 14.43 8.42
N GLU A 185 -9.05 13.87 8.85
CA GLU A 185 -9.07 12.52 9.44
C GLU A 185 -8.65 11.42 8.46
N ASP A 186 -8.78 11.68 7.16
CA ASP A 186 -8.43 10.77 6.09
C ASP A 186 -6.97 10.91 5.64
N ASP A 187 -6.27 11.97 6.04
CA ASP A 187 -4.85 12.15 5.80
C ASP A 187 -4.04 11.58 6.98
N LEU A 188 -3.55 10.34 6.87
CA LEU A 188 -2.85 9.67 7.96
C LEU A 188 -1.66 8.82 7.52
N PHE A 189 -0.77 8.61 8.47
CA PHE A 189 0.31 7.64 8.35
C PHE A 189 0.01 6.36 9.10
N TRP A 190 0.51 5.26 8.58
CA TRP A 190 0.58 3.98 9.28
C TRP A 190 2.03 3.49 9.30
N THR A 191 2.55 3.19 10.49
CA THR A 191 3.97 2.83 10.67
C THR A 191 4.12 1.50 11.40
N THR A 192 5.21 0.79 11.10
CA THR A 192 5.62 -0.41 11.87
C THR A 192 6.51 -0.05 13.06
N HIS A 193 7.28 1.02 12.96
CA HIS A 193 8.22 1.43 14.00
C HIS A 193 7.64 2.52 14.90
N SER A 194 7.88 2.40 16.21
CA SER A 194 7.39 3.35 17.22
C SER A 194 8.07 4.71 17.11
N ASP A 195 9.39 4.75 16.84
CA ASP A 195 10.14 6.00 16.73
C ASP A 195 9.63 6.87 15.57
N ASP A 196 9.17 6.22 14.50
CA ASP A 196 8.54 6.87 13.36
C ASP A 196 7.17 7.46 13.72
N HIS A 197 6.37 6.69 14.47
CA HIS A 197 5.08 7.16 15.00
C HIS A 197 5.26 8.36 15.92
N ASP A 198 6.22 8.29 16.85
CA ASP A 198 6.51 9.36 17.80
C ASP A 198 6.97 10.64 17.09
N TRP A 199 7.79 10.52 16.06
CA TRP A 199 8.21 11.67 15.25
C TRP A 199 7.04 12.29 14.47
N LEU A 200 6.19 11.46 13.86
CA LEU A 200 5.01 11.94 13.12
C LEU A 200 4.02 12.65 14.05
N LYS A 201 3.78 12.08 15.22
CA LYS A 201 3.00 12.69 16.29
C LYS A 201 3.56 14.06 16.71
N TRP A 202 4.87 14.14 16.95
CA TRP A 202 5.52 15.41 17.31
C TRP A 202 5.42 16.45 16.19
N SER A 203 5.45 15.99 14.95
CA SER A 203 5.31 16.80 13.74
C SER A 203 3.86 17.19 13.42
N GLY A 204 2.87 16.73 14.22
CA GLY A 204 1.47 17.09 14.07
C GLY A 204 0.70 16.31 13.01
N PHE A 205 1.17 15.11 12.63
CA PHE A 205 0.44 14.25 11.69
C PHE A 205 -0.50 13.29 12.43
N ASN A 206 -1.58 12.89 11.74
CA ASN A 206 -2.34 11.70 12.11
C ASN A 206 -1.47 10.47 11.89
N ALA A 207 -1.36 9.61 12.90
CA ALA A 207 -0.44 8.48 12.83
C ALA A 207 -0.98 7.27 13.60
N VAL A 208 -0.91 6.12 12.95
CA VAL A 208 -1.22 4.81 13.50
C VAL A 208 0.09 4.03 13.67
N HIS A 209 0.30 3.48 14.87
CA HIS A 209 1.37 2.51 15.12
C HIS A 209 0.78 1.10 15.09
N GLN A 210 1.27 0.29 14.16
CA GLN A 210 0.92 -1.12 14.05
C GLN A 210 1.50 -1.89 15.23
N ASN A 211 0.73 -2.84 15.76
CA ASN A 211 1.24 -3.76 16.75
C ASN A 211 2.14 -4.81 16.08
N PRO A 212 3.41 -4.98 16.50
CA PRO A 212 4.29 -6.02 15.96
C PRO A 212 3.73 -7.45 16.06
N ALA A 213 2.77 -7.68 16.97
CA ALA A 213 2.11 -8.97 17.13
C ALA A 213 1.41 -9.47 15.84
N VAL A 214 1.03 -8.59 14.91
CA VAL A 214 0.44 -8.98 13.61
C VAL A 214 1.34 -9.92 12.80
N ALA A 215 2.65 -9.87 13.01
CA ALA A 215 3.59 -10.79 12.36
C ALA A 215 3.49 -12.25 12.84
N THR A 216 2.74 -12.51 13.91
CA THR A 216 2.69 -13.82 14.57
C THR A 216 1.28 -14.31 14.90
N ILE A 217 0.26 -13.46 14.80
CA ILE A 217 -1.14 -13.82 15.04
C ILE A 217 -1.81 -13.96 13.68
N GLU A 218 -2.15 -15.20 13.32
CA GLU A 218 -2.75 -15.55 12.02
C GLU A 218 -4.04 -14.77 11.73
N ASP A 219 -4.91 -14.59 12.72
CA ASP A 219 -6.16 -13.82 12.58
C ASP A 219 -5.93 -12.32 12.29
N GLU A 220 -4.71 -11.81 12.47
CA GLU A 220 -4.32 -10.43 12.17
C GLU A 220 -3.48 -10.33 10.88
N ASP A 221 -3.17 -11.47 10.23
CA ASP A 221 -2.48 -11.52 8.94
C ASP A 221 -3.49 -11.26 7.82
N ASP A 222 -3.66 -9.98 7.52
CA ASP A 222 -4.52 -9.51 6.44
C ASP A 222 -3.80 -9.50 5.06
N GLY A 223 -2.59 -10.05 4.96
CA GLY A 223 -1.78 -10.09 3.74
C GLY A 223 -1.31 -8.76 3.18
N SER A 224 -1.48 -7.67 3.91
CA SER A 224 -0.98 -6.35 3.50
C SER A 224 0.53 -6.28 3.47
N LEU A 225 1.04 -5.29 2.74
CA LEU A 225 2.47 -5.03 2.70
C LEU A 225 2.99 -4.62 4.09
N SER A 226 2.18 -3.97 4.93
CA SER A 226 2.59 -3.58 6.29
C SER A 226 2.76 -4.77 7.22
N VAL A 227 1.86 -5.77 7.14
CA VAL A 227 2.00 -7.04 7.86
C VAL A 227 3.24 -7.79 7.36
N PHE A 228 3.41 -7.89 6.04
CA PHE A 228 4.58 -8.56 5.49
C PHE A 228 5.89 -7.84 5.84
N ALA A 229 5.90 -6.51 5.86
CA ALA A 229 7.06 -5.72 6.29
C ALA A 229 7.40 -5.99 7.76
N GLU A 230 6.40 -6.04 8.65
CA GLU A 230 6.58 -6.42 10.05
C GLU A 230 7.18 -7.83 10.18
N MET A 231 6.63 -8.82 9.45
CA MET A 231 7.16 -10.19 9.42
C MET A 231 8.62 -10.26 8.94
N ARG A 232 9.03 -9.33 8.08
CA ARG A 232 10.39 -9.25 7.54
C ARG A 232 11.28 -8.25 8.28
N GLN A 233 10.78 -7.61 9.32
CA GLN A 233 11.48 -6.56 10.08
C GLN A 233 11.99 -5.45 9.16
N VAL A 234 11.17 -5.06 8.18
CA VAL A 234 11.43 -3.95 7.27
C VAL A 234 10.72 -2.71 7.81
N ARG A 235 11.45 -1.59 7.91
CA ARG A 235 10.87 -0.30 8.27
C ARG A 235 9.88 0.14 7.19
N TYR A 236 8.67 0.44 7.61
CA TYR A 236 7.54 0.63 6.71
C TYR A 236 6.68 1.82 7.10
N PHE A 237 6.27 2.54 6.06
CA PHE A 237 5.24 3.57 6.10
C PHE A 237 4.14 3.21 5.11
N ASN A 238 2.93 3.56 5.47
CA ASN A 238 1.85 3.74 4.54
C ASN A 238 1.31 5.16 4.68
N ILE A 239 1.11 5.82 3.53
CA ILE A 239 0.54 7.15 3.40
C ILE A 239 -0.87 6.98 2.83
N GLU A 240 -1.87 7.26 3.66
CA GLU A 240 -3.27 7.37 3.26
C GLU A 240 -3.58 8.86 3.12
N ALA A 241 -4.08 9.26 1.95
CA ALA A 241 -4.45 10.64 1.71
C ALA A 241 -5.72 10.75 0.90
N GLU A 242 -6.56 11.70 1.27
CA GLU A 242 -7.89 11.80 0.70
C GLU A 242 -7.84 12.13 -0.80
N ARG A 243 -8.82 11.59 -1.53
CA ARG A 243 -9.10 11.95 -2.92
C ARG A 243 -10.59 12.23 -3.12
N PHE A 244 -10.87 13.01 -4.17
CA PHE A 244 -12.21 13.10 -4.71
C PHE A 244 -12.60 11.77 -5.38
N ASP A 245 -13.77 11.25 -5.02
CA ASP A 245 -14.39 10.12 -5.69
C ASP A 245 -15.42 10.60 -6.72
N PRO A 246 -15.16 10.42 -8.03
CA PRO A 246 -16.08 10.85 -9.08
C PRO A 246 -17.38 10.04 -9.15
N GLU A 247 -17.41 8.82 -8.62
CA GLU A 247 -18.61 7.98 -8.66
C GLU A 247 -19.66 8.45 -7.64
N THR A 248 -19.20 8.84 -6.45
CA THR A 248 -20.05 9.31 -5.36
C THR A 248 -20.17 10.84 -5.29
N GLY A 249 -19.23 11.56 -5.91
CA GLY A 249 -19.15 13.02 -5.87
C GLY A 249 -18.71 13.55 -4.50
N LYS A 250 -18.03 12.73 -3.69
CA LYS A 250 -17.57 13.07 -2.34
C LYS A 250 -16.06 13.19 -2.25
N GLY A 251 -15.62 13.87 -1.19
CA GLY A 251 -14.21 14.09 -0.87
C GLY A 251 -13.53 15.18 -1.66
N VAL A 252 -12.23 15.35 -1.41
CA VAL A 252 -11.38 16.36 -2.03
C VAL A 252 -10.00 15.79 -2.35
N ASP A 253 -9.40 16.22 -3.46
CA ASP A 253 -8.00 15.92 -3.75
C ASP A 253 -7.07 16.70 -2.79
N HIS A 254 -6.59 16.06 -1.72
CA HIS A 254 -5.68 16.65 -0.72
C HIS A 254 -4.22 16.77 -1.19
N ARG A 255 -3.98 17.28 -2.40
CA ARG A 255 -2.64 17.35 -3.03
C ARG A 255 -1.59 18.10 -2.19
N TYR A 256 -2.01 19.14 -1.48
CA TYR A 256 -1.09 19.88 -0.61
C TYR A 256 -0.67 19.03 0.60
N SER A 257 -1.61 18.40 1.29
CA SER A 257 -1.34 17.45 2.38
C SER A 257 -0.44 16.33 1.91
N GLN A 258 -0.74 15.72 0.75
CA GLN A 258 0.06 14.68 0.11
C GLN A 258 1.53 15.09 -0.07
N GLY A 259 1.78 16.30 -0.57
CA GLY A 259 3.14 16.84 -0.69
C GLY A 259 3.85 17.00 0.65
N LEU A 260 3.14 17.48 1.69
CA LEU A 260 3.69 17.57 3.05
C LEU A 260 4.02 16.19 3.63
N MET A 261 3.16 15.20 3.39
CA MET A 261 3.35 13.84 3.89
C MET A 261 4.54 13.16 3.22
N LEU A 262 4.69 13.32 1.91
CA LEU A 262 5.86 12.83 1.16
C LEU A 262 7.15 13.51 1.64
N ASP A 263 7.15 14.84 1.81
CA ASP A 263 8.30 15.58 2.33
C ASP A 263 8.68 15.12 3.74
N ALA A 264 7.70 14.89 4.62
CA ALA A 264 7.91 14.41 5.97
C ALA A 264 8.64 13.06 6.02
N VAL A 265 8.20 12.10 5.20
CA VAL A 265 8.86 10.78 5.10
C VAL A 265 10.27 10.90 4.55
N LEU A 266 10.47 11.70 3.50
CA LEU A 266 11.79 11.92 2.92
C LEU A 266 12.77 12.58 3.90
N ARG A 267 12.32 13.54 4.71
CA ARG A 267 13.14 14.16 5.77
C ARG A 267 13.51 13.16 6.87
N LEU A 268 12.52 12.41 7.33
CA LEU A 268 12.68 11.39 8.38
C LEU A 268 13.70 10.33 7.97
N ILE A 269 13.67 9.87 6.71
CA ILE A 269 14.60 8.84 6.21
C ILE A 269 15.94 9.46 5.78
N GLY A 270 15.93 10.68 5.25
CA GLY A 270 17.13 11.41 4.83
C GLY A 270 18.01 11.90 5.99
N GLY A 271 17.54 11.79 7.24
CA GLY A 271 18.26 12.25 8.42
C GLY A 271 18.38 13.77 8.50
N ILE A 272 17.52 14.50 7.79
CA ILE A 272 17.46 15.96 7.87
C ILE A 272 16.55 16.28 9.06
N HIS A 273 17.14 16.30 10.25
CA HIS A 273 16.52 16.87 11.43
C HIS A 273 16.90 18.35 11.49
N ASP A 274 15.91 19.23 11.29
CA ASP A 274 16.06 20.68 11.48
C ASP A 274 16.37 21.03 12.94
#